data_AF-A0A837ZVM5-F1
#
_entry.id   AF-A0A837ZVM5-F1
#
_cell.length_a   1.000
_cell.length_b   1.000
_cell.length_c   1.000
_cell.angle_alpha   90.00
_cell.angle_beta   90.00
_cell.angle_gamma   90.00
#
_symmetry.space_group_name_H-M   'P 1'
#
loop_
_entity.id
_entity.type
_entity.pdbx_description
1 polymer ?
#
loop_
_entity_poly.entity_id
_entity_poly.type
_entity_poly.pdbx_seq_one_letter_code
_entity_poly.pdbx_strand_id
1 'polypeptide(L)'
;MTPSSRNQIRIVAASLLVGAAVVASCACGALGWKLSRDGRTLSTERQATAQERAEFERDRQIRQTREDGRRAAESLVVVLTSIDPYNIDANFAEVLEQSTGELKDEFAKASVRLRQLLVDNHAIASGRVVASAVQSDTADMPDKKVVVLLAVDQTITNNQRPDPRVDKSRMKVTMELVDGRWLGGKLEYV
;
A
#
# COMPACT_ATOMS: atom_id res chain seq x y z
N MET A 1 47.16 24.51 81.42
CA MET A 1 46.42 24.22 80.16
C MET A 1 45.80 25.53 79.69
N THR A 2 46.35 26.11 78.62
CA THR A 2 45.93 27.42 78.11
C THR A 2 44.64 27.33 77.28
N PRO A 3 43.84 28.41 77.14
CA PRO A 3 42.50 28.39 76.55
C PRO A 3 42.43 28.13 75.03
N SER A 4 43.56 27.87 74.38
CA SER A 4 43.72 27.83 72.92
C SER A 4 43.18 26.54 72.26
N SER A 5 43.21 25.39 72.96
CA SER A 5 42.88 24.09 72.37
C SER A 5 41.38 23.84 72.16
N ARG A 6 40.50 24.54 72.91
CA ARG A 6 39.04 24.36 72.82
C ARG A 6 38.41 25.04 71.59
N ASN A 7 39.00 26.12 71.09
CA ASN A 7 38.51 26.83 69.90
C ASN A 7 39.00 26.18 68.60
N GLN A 8 40.21 25.60 68.58
CA GLN A 8 40.70 24.91 67.39
C GLN A 8 39.90 23.63 67.06
N ILE A 9 39.48 22.87 68.07
CA ILE A 9 38.68 21.65 67.87
C ILE A 9 37.29 21.97 67.29
N ARG A 10 36.67 23.09 67.68
CA ARG A 10 35.36 23.52 67.16
C ARG A 10 35.42 23.96 65.69
N ILE A 11 36.52 24.60 65.27
CA ILE A 11 36.71 25.05 63.89
C ILE A 11 36.98 23.88 62.94
N VAL A 12 37.75 22.88 63.39
CA VAL A 12 38.03 21.67 62.60
C VAL A 12 36.76 20.81 62.45
N ALA A 13 35.97 20.65 63.51
CA ALA A 13 34.70 19.90 63.46
C ALA A 13 33.62 20.60 62.59
N ALA A 14 33.54 21.93 62.62
CA ALA A 14 32.62 22.69 61.76
C ALA A 14 33.01 22.60 60.26
N SER A 15 34.31 22.60 59.96
CA SER A 15 34.82 22.48 58.58
C SER A 15 34.58 21.09 57.97
N LEU A 16 34.68 20.01 58.77
CA LEU A 16 34.42 18.64 58.32
C LEU A 16 32.94 18.38 58.00
N LEU A 17 32.00 18.98 58.75
CA LEU A 17 30.57 18.85 58.51
C LEU A 17 30.10 19.59 57.26
N VAL A 18 30.66 20.77 56.97
CA VAL A 18 30.38 21.50 55.73
C VAL A 18 30.96 20.75 54.52
N GLY A 19 32.16 20.18 54.64
CA GLY A 19 32.77 19.36 53.59
C GLY A 19 31.95 18.11 53.21
N ALA A 20 31.39 17.40 54.21
CA ALA A 20 30.57 16.21 53.97
C ALA A 20 29.22 16.53 53.29
N ALA A 21 28.59 17.66 53.62
CA ALA A 21 27.29 18.07 53.05
C ALA A 21 27.39 18.51 51.56
N VAL A 22 28.51 19.12 51.16
CA VAL A 22 28.76 19.50 49.76
C VAL A 22 28.98 18.28 48.87
N VAL A 23 29.71 17.26 49.35
CA VAL A 23 29.94 16.02 48.60
C VAL A 23 28.65 15.22 48.39
N ALA A 24 27.78 15.14 49.40
CA ALA A 24 26.49 14.45 49.29
C ALA A 24 25.54 15.12 48.28
N SER A 25 25.51 16.46 48.23
CA SER A 25 24.68 17.22 47.29
C SER A 25 25.16 17.07 45.83
N CYS A 26 26.48 17.06 45.60
CA CYS A 26 27.06 16.78 44.29
C CYS A 26 26.74 15.35 43.79
N ALA A 27 26.73 14.36 44.69
CA ALA A 27 26.39 12.99 44.34
C ALA A 27 24.92 12.83 43.91
N CYS A 28 23.97 13.45 44.62
CA CYS A 28 22.56 13.44 44.21
C CYS A 28 22.32 14.22 42.91
N GLY A 29 22.98 15.35 42.71
CA GLY A 29 22.92 16.12 41.46
C GLY A 29 23.45 15.34 40.25
N ALA A 30 24.57 14.63 40.41
CA ALA A 30 25.15 13.77 39.37
C ALA A 30 24.25 12.56 39.05
N LEU A 31 23.64 11.95 40.06
CA LEU A 31 22.72 10.83 39.87
C LEU A 31 21.43 11.28 39.17
N GLY A 32 20.84 12.40 39.59
CA GLY A 32 19.69 13.00 38.94
C GLY A 32 19.97 13.44 37.50
N TRP A 33 21.14 14.04 37.25
CA TRP A 33 21.60 14.40 35.91
C TRP A 33 21.82 13.18 35.02
N LYS A 34 22.44 12.11 35.54
CA LYS A 34 22.67 10.87 34.82
C LYS A 34 21.36 10.14 34.51
N LEU A 35 20.47 9.99 35.48
CA LEU A 35 19.14 9.41 35.28
C LEU A 35 18.30 10.21 34.27
N SER A 36 18.37 11.54 34.31
CA SER A 36 17.71 12.41 33.32
C SER A 36 18.31 12.28 31.92
N ARG A 37 19.63 12.09 31.81
CA ARG A 37 20.32 11.90 30.54
C ARG A 37 20.01 10.52 29.95
N ASP A 38 20.11 9.46 30.74
CA ASP A 38 19.83 8.08 30.35
C ASP A 38 18.34 7.90 30.01
N GLY A 39 17.43 8.58 30.72
CA GLY A 39 16.00 8.59 30.39
C GLY A 39 15.70 9.25 29.04
N ARG A 40 16.40 10.36 28.72
CA ARG A 40 16.27 11.06 27.42
C ARG A 40 16.83 10.24 26.26
N THR A 41 17.91 9.48 26.46
CA THR A 41 18.46 8.62 25.40
C THR A 41 17.55 7.44 25.11
N LEU A 42 17.05 6.75 26.15
CA LEU A 42 16.11 5.64 25.99
C LEU A 42 14.79 6.07 25.33
N SER A 43 14.26 7.26 25.65
CA SER A 43 13.07 7.76 24.97
C SER A 43 13.32 8.05 23.49
N THR A 44 14.50 8.58 23.16
CA THR A 44 14.89 8.89 21.77
C THR A 44 15.10 7.62 20.95
N GLU A 45 15.77 6.60 21.50
CA GLU A 45 15.95 5.29 20.86
C GLU A 45 14.59 4.61 20.61
N ARG A 46 13.70 4.60 21.61
CA ARG A 46 12.34 4.06 21.47
C ARG A 46 11.54 4.79 20.38
N GLN A 47 11.67 6.11 20.31
CA GLN A 47 11.02 6.93 19.28
C GLN A 47 11.59 6.63 17.88
N ALA A 48 12.91 6.52 17.74
CA ALA A 48 13.57 6.18 16.48
C ALA A 48 13.13 4.79 15.97
N THR A 49 13.17 3.77 16.84
CA THR A 49 12.68 2.42 16.50
C THR A 49 11.19 2.41 16.16
N ALA A 50 10.36 3.20 16.84
CA ALA A 50 8.94 3.31 16.52
C ALA A 50 8.70 3.97 15.15
N GLN A 51 9.49 4.99 14.80
CA GLN A 51 9.44 5.65 13.49
C GLN A 51 9.87 4.70 12.36
N GLU A 52 10.99 3.99 12.52
CA GLU A 52 11.45 2.99 11.55
C GLU A 52 10.41 1.89 11.31
N ARG A 53 9.79 1.40 12.38
CA ARG A 53 8.70 0.40 12.27
C ARG A 53 7.48 0.94 11.53
N ALA A 54 7.09 2.18 11.82
CA ALA A 54 5.96 2.82 11.16
C ALA A 54 6.23 3.06 9.67
N GLU A 55 7.47 3.41 9.31
CA GLU A 55 7.91 3.55 7.93
C GLU A 55 7.91 2.20 7.20
N PHE A 56 8.47 1.16 7.81
CA PHE A 56 8.44 -0.19 7.25
C PHE A 56 7.02 -0.70 7.00
N GLU A 57 6.11 -0.49 7.95
CA GLU A 57 4.72 -0.90 7.82
C GLU A 57 3.98 -0.09 6.74
N ARG A 58 4.28 1.21 6.63
CA ARG A 58 3.76 2.06 5.54
C ARG A 58 4.20 1.53 4.18
N ASP A 59 5.48 1.25 4.00
CA ASP A 59 6.02 0.74 2.75
C ASP A 59 5.44 -0.63 2.39
N ARG A 60 5.26 -1.49 3.41
CA ARG A 60 4.59 -2.78 3.24
C ARG A 60 3.15 -2.59 2.76
N GLN A 61 2.40 -1.69 3.39
CA GLN A 61 1.01 -1.40 3.04
C GLN A 61 0.89 -0.83 1.61
N ILE A 62 1.80 0.06 1.21
CA ILE A 62 1.87 0.62 -0.14
C ILE A 62 2.12 -0.49 -1.16
N ARG A 63 3.11 -1.37 -0.92
CA ARG A 63 3.40 -2.50 -1.81
C ARG A 63 2.20 -3.45 -1.92
N GLN A 64 1.54 -3.75 -0.81
CA GLN A 64 0.35 -4.61 -0.81
C GLN A 64 -0.79 -3.98 -1.63
N THR A 65 -1.08 -2.71 -1.39
CA THR A 65 -2.11 -1.95 -2.12
C THR A 65 -1.85 -1.95 -3.62
N ARG A 66 -0.58 -1.75 -4.02
CA ARG A 66 -0.14 -1.81 -5.42
C ARG A 66 -0.41 -3.18 -6.03
N GLU A 67 -0.03 -4.26 -5.35
CA GLU A 67 -0.23 -5.63 -5.82
C GLU A 67 -1.71 -6.02 -5.88
N ASP A 68 -2.53 -5.53 -4.95
CA ASP A 68 -3.98 -5.72 -4.96
C ASP A 68 -4.62 -5.07 -6.19
N GLY A 69 -4.24 -3.83 -6.50
CA GLY A 69 -4.67 -3.14 -7.72
C GLY A 69 -4.22 -3.86 -9.00
N ARG A 70 -2.96 -4.35 -9.04
CA ARG A 70 -2.45 -5.13 -10.17
C ARG A 70 -3.25 -6.41 -10.39
N ARG A 71 -3.49 -7.21 -9.34
CA ARG A 71 -4.27 -8.45 -9.42
C ARG A 71 -5.72 -8.20 -9.82
N ALA A 72 -6.32 -7.12 -9.34
CA ALA A 72 -7.67 -6.73 -9.74
C ALA A 72 -7.72 -6.35 -11.24
N ALA A 73 -6.71 -5.66 -11.77
CA ALA A 73 -6.62 -5.39 -13.21
C ALA A 73 -6.51 -6.68 -14.03
N GLU A 74 -5.73 -7.66 -13.57
CA GLU A 74 -5.62 -8.96 -14.25
C GLU A 74 -6.97 -9.68 -14.30
N SER A 75 -7.70 -9.70 -13.18
CA SER A 75 -9.04 -10.29 -13.08
C SER A 75 -10.01 -9.60 -14.04
N LEU A 76 -10.11 -8.27 -13.98
CA LEU A 76 -10.98 -7.49 -14.86
C LEU A 76 -10.68 -7.76 -16.33
N VAL A 77 -9.41 -7.79 -16.72
CA VAL A 77 -9.02 -8.00 -18.12
C VAL A 77 -9.37 -9.41 -18.59
N VAL A 78 -9.19 -10.44 -17.75
CA VAL A 78 -9.62 -11.82 -18.08
C VAL A 78 -11.13 -11.86 -18.32
N VAL A 79 -11.93 -11.24 -17.45
CA VAL A 79 -13.39 -11.18 -17.59
C VAL A 79 -13.78 -10.42 -18.85
N LEU A 80 -13.18 -9.25 -19.10
CA LEU A 80 -13.46 -8.40 -20.25
C LEU A 80 -13.09 -9.05 -21.59
N THR A 81 -12.12 -9.95 -21.60
CA THR A 81 -11.63 -10.67 -22.80
C THR A 81 -12.15 -12.11 -22.89
N SER A 82 -13.13 -12.46 -22.08
CA SER A 82 -13.77 -13.78 -22.12
C SER A 82 -15.26 -13.63 -22.40
N ILE A 83 -15.77 -14.43 -23.33
CA ILE A 83 -17.15 -14.37 -23.80
C ILE A 83 -17.70 -15.80 -23.87
N ASP A 84 -18.83 -16.01 -23.21
CA ASP A 84 -19.67 -17.17 -23.38
C ASP A 84 -21.00 -16.73 -24.04
N PRO A 85 -21.27 -17.12 -25.29
CA PRO A 85 -22.47 -16.69 -26.01
C PRO A 85 -23.76 -17.20 -25.34
N TYR A 86 -23.69 -18.24 -24.51
CA TYR A 86 -24.84 -18.76 -23.77
C TYR A 86 -25.12 -17.99 -22.48
N ASN A 87 -24.16 -17.19 -21.99
CA ASN A 87 -24.24 -16.45 -20.74
C ASN A 87 -23.86 -14.96 -20.92
N ILE A 88 -24.11 -14.40 -22.11
CA ILE A 88 -23.62 -13.07 -22.51
C ILE A 88 -24.02 -11.96 -21.54
N ASP A 89 -25.25 -12.00 -21.02
CA ASP A 89 -25.76 -10.99 -20.08
C ASP A 89 -25.01 -11.04 -18.74
N ALA A 90 -24.65 -12.24 -18.29
CA ALA A 90 -23.86 -12.42 -17.08
C ALA A 90 -22.41 -11.93 -17.29
N ASN A 91 -21.78 -12.24 -18.43
CA ASN A 91 -20.45 -11.72 -18.74
C ASN A 91 -20.42 -10.19 -18.76
N PHE A 92 -21.42 -9.55 -19.37
CA PHE A 92 -21.50 -8.09 -19.42
C PHE A 92 -21.77 -7.47 -18.04
N ALA A 93 -22.63 -8.08 -17.24
CA ALA A 93 -22.86 -7.64 -15.87
C ALA A 93 -21.57 -7.70 -15.03
N GLU A 94 -20.78 -8.76 -15.18
CA GLU A 94 -19.53 -8.94 -14.44
C GLU A 94 -18.48 -7.87 -14.80
N VAL A 95 -18.33 -7.54 -16.09
CA VAL A 95 -17.46 -6.42 -16.52
C VAL A 95 -17.93 -5.09 -15.91
N LEU A 96 -19.23 -4.82 -15.95
CA LEU A 96 -19.80 -3.58 -15.40
C LEU A 96 -19.68 -3.49 -13.87
N GLU A 97 -19.69 -4.63 -13.18
CA GLU A 97 -19.49 -4.70 -11.72
C GLU A 97 -18.03 -4.42 -11.33
N GLN A 98 -17.09 -4.80 -12.19
CA GLN A 98 -15.65 -4.57 -11.99
C GLN A 98 -15.16 -3.24 -12.60
N SER A 99 -16.07 -2.40 -13.10
CA SER A 99 -15.75 -1.14 -13.79
C SER A 99 -16.40 0.07 -13.14
N THR A 100 -15.73 1.21 -13.26
CA THR A 100 -16.20 2.56 -12.89
C THR A 100 -15.81 3.56 -13.98
N GLY A 101 -16.23 4.82 -13.83
CA GLY A 101 -15.80 5.93 -14.70
C GLY A 101 -15.97 5.67 -16.20
N GLU A 102 -14.95 6.08 -16.96
CA GLU A 102 -14.94 6.03 -18.43
C GLU A 102 -15.10 4.60 -18.96
N LEU A 103 -14.40 3.62 -18.36
CA LEU A 103 -14.49 2.22 -18.77
C LEU A 103 -15.94 1.69 -18.67
N LYS A 104 -16.61 1.96 -17.55
CA LYS A 104 -17.99 1.51 -17.35
C LYS A 104 -18.94 2.13 -18.38
N ASP A 105 -18.81 3.43 -18.62
CA ASP A 105 -19.66 4.18 -19.54
C ASP A 105 -19.47 3.74 -21.00
N GLU A 106 -18.21 3.58 -21.42
CA GLU A 106 -17.86 3.11 -22.77
C GLU A 106 -18.36 1.68 -22.99
N PHE A 107 -18.10 0.79 -22.02
CA PHE A 107 -18.53 -0.61 -22.12
C PHE A 107 -20.06 -0.74 -22.14
N ALA A 108 -20.78 0.00 -21.29
CA ALA A 108 -22.25 0.00 -21.29
C ALA A 108 -22.84 0.44 -22.64
N LYS A 109 -22.23 1.43 -23.31
CA LYS A 109 -22.66 1.87 -24.64
C LYS A 109 -22.34 0.83 -25.72
N ALA A 110 -21.17 0.20 -25.65
CA ALA A 110 -20.72 -0.78 -26.62
C ALA A 110 -21.50 -2.11 -26.52
N SER A 111 -21.80 -2.57 -25.30
CA SER A 111 -22.41 -3.87 -25.03
C SER A 111 -23.79 -4.04 -25.67
N VAL A 112 -24.61 -2.97 -25.72
CA VAL A 112 -25.92 -2.97 -26.38
C VAL A 112 -25.82 -3.39 -27.85
N ARG A 113 -24.80 -2.90 -28.56
CA ARG A 113 -24.59 -3.22 -29.99
C ARG A 113 -23.90 -4.57 -30.17
N LEU A 114 -22.95 -4.89 -29.29
CA LEU A 114 -22.15 -6.12 -29.38
C LEU A 114 -22.96 -7.38 -29.06
N ARG A 115 -23.96 -7.28 -28.16
CA ARG A 115 -24.76 -8.44 -27.70
C ARG A 115 -25.29 -9.29 -28.85
N GLN A 116 -26.04 -8.66 -29.76
CA GLN A 116 -26.68 -9.33 -30.88
C GLN A 116 -25.63 -10.01 -31.78
N LEU A 117 -24.55 -9.28 -32.10
CA LEU A 117 -23.48 -9.78 -32.96
C LEU A 117 -22.77 -11.00 -32.36
N LEU A 118 -22.51 -11.00 -31.06
CA LEU A 118 -21.82 -12.09 -30.38
C LEU A 118 -22.69 -13.36 -30.30
N VAL A 119 -24.00 -13.19 -30.06
CA VAL A 119 -24.97 -14.30 -30.06
C VAL A 119 -25.12 -14.89 -31.47
N ASP A 120 -25.37 -14.05 -32.48
CA ASP A 120 -25.63 -14.53 -33.85
C ASP A 120 -24.42 -15.29 -34.43
N ASN A 121 -23.20 -14.84 -34.11
CA ASN A 121 -21.97 -15.50 -34.57
C ASN A 121 -21.51 -16.67 -33.69
N HIS A 122 -22.20 -16.97 -32.58
CA HIS A 122 -21.76 -17.98 -31.60
C HIS A 122 -20.29 -17.76 -31.21
N ALA A 123 -19.94 -16.50 -30.95
CA ALA A 123 -18.57 -16.12 -30.65
C ALA A 123 -18.19 -16.58 -29.25
N ILE A 124 -17.17 -17.43 -29.15
CA ILE A 124 -16.56 -17.86 -27.90
C ILE A 124 -15.18 -17.21 -27.82
N ALA A 125 -14.90 -16.53 -26.71
CA ALA A 125 -13.59 -15.96 -26.45
C ALA A 125 -13.09 -16.39 -25.07
N SER A 126 -11.80 -16.70 -24.96
CA SER A 126 -11.13 -16.97 -23.69
C SER A 126 -9.85 -16.14 -23.60
N GLY A 127 -9.84 -15.21 -22.67
CA GLY A 127 -8.73 -14.32 -22.41
C GLY A 127 -7.80 -14.83 -21.32
N ARG A 128 -6.51 -14.55 -21.47
CA ARG A 128 -5.48 -14.84 -20.47
C ARG A 128 -4.44 -13.73 -20.44
N VAL A 129 -4.19 -13.19 -19.26
CA VAL A 129 -3.05 -12.29 -19.04
C VAL A 129 -1.76 -13.11 -19.05
N VAL A 130 -0.87 -12.83 -19.98
CA VAL A 130 0.45 -13.49 -20.08
C VAL A 130 1.51 -12.79 -19.24
N ALA A 131 1.38 -11.49 -19.04
CA ALA A 131 2.26 -10.68 -18.22
C ALA A 131 1.54 -9.39 -17.80
N SER A 132 1.88 -8.88 -16.62
CA SER A 132 1.44 -7.58 -16.15
C SER A 132 2.54 -6.85 -15.38
N ALA A 133 2.49 -5.53 -15.36
CA ALA A 133 3.38 -4.69 -14.57
C ALA A 133 2.67 -3.40 -14.17
N VAL A 134 2.94 -2.90 -12.96
CA VAL A 134 2.50 -1.58 -12.54
C VAL A 134 3.38 -0.52 -13.19
N GLN A 135 2.76 0.37 -13.97
CA GLN A 135 3.42 1.53 -14.57
C GLN A 135 3.56 2.68 -13.57
N SER A 136 2.49 2.96 -12.81
CA SER A 136 2.46 4.00 -11.79
C SER A 136 1.33 3.76 -10.79
N ASP A 137 1.37 4.43 -9.65
CA ASP A 137 0.38 4.30 -8.58
C ASP A 137 0.37 5.54 -7.67
N THR A 138 -0.77 5.75 -7.02
CA THR A 138 -0.98 6.72 -5.93
C THR A 138 -1.37 5.98 -4.65
N ALA A 139 -0.74 4.82 -4.40
CA ALA A 139 -1.10 3.91 -3.32
C ALA A 139 -0.90 4.49 -1.91
N ASP A 140 -0.11 5.56 -1.77
CA ASP A 140 0.12 6.33 -0.55
C ASP A 140 -0.89 7.48 -0.36
N MET A 141 -1.68 7.82 -1.38
CA MET A 141 -2.67 8.89 -1.34
C MET A 141 -4.06 8.40 -0.87
N PRO A 142 -4.98 9.31 -0.50
CA PRO A 142 -6.38 8.95 -0.21
C PRO A 142 -7.09 8.34 -1.43
N ASP A 143 -6.96 8.98 -2.59
CA ASP A 143 -7.52 8.50 -3.86
C ASP A 143 -6.55 7.53 -4.52
N LYS A 144 -6.63 6.27 -4.09
CA LYS A 144 -5.70 5.22 -4.52
C LYS A 144 -5.99 4.78 -5.94
N LYS A 145 -4.98 4.90 -6.80
CA LYS A 145 -5.00 4.43 -8.18
C LYS A 145 -3.77 3.58 -8.47
N VAL A 146 -3.92 2.61 -9.36
CA VAL A 146 -2.83 1.79 -9.89
C VAL A 146 -3.00 1.69 -11.40
N VAL A 147 -2.02 2.16 -12.16
CA VAL A 147 -1.98 2.03 -13.62
C VAL A 147 -1.17 0.79 -13.95
N VAL A 148 -1.79 -0.16 -14.66
CA VAL A 148 -1.24 -1.48 -14.96
C VAL A 148 -1.13 -1.64 -16.46
N LEU A 149 0.03 -2.12 -16.93
CA LEU A 149 0.23 -2.58 -18.30
C LEU A 149 0.05 -4.10 -18.32
N LEU A 150 -0.72 -4.60 -19.27
CA LEU A 150 -1.03 -6.02 -19.42
C LEU A 150 -0.77 -6.47 -20.86
N ALA A 151 -0.14 -7.62 -21.01
CA ALA A 151 -0.12 -8.36 -22.27
C ALA A 151 -1.12 -9.51 -22.15
N VAL A 152 -1.98 -9.64 -23.17
CA VAL A 152 -3.12 -10.56 -23.15
C VAL A 152 -3.13 -11.40 -24.41
N ASP A 153 -3.30 -12.71 -24.23
CA ASP A 153 -3.64 -13.64 -25.30
C ASP A 153 -5.13 -13.97 -25.19
N GLN A 154 -5.88 -13.81 -26.27
CA GLN A 154 -7.30 -14.16 -26.35
C GLN A 154 -7.52 -15.18 -27.46
N THR A 155 -8.01 -16.35 -27.11
CA THR A 155 -8.40 -17.38 -28.09
C THR A 155 -9.85 -17.15 -28.49
N ILE A 156 -10.12 -17.04 -29.80
CA ILE A 156 -11.45 -16.75 -30.35
C ILE A 156 -11.85 -17.83 -31.35
N THR A 157 -13.09 -18.30 -31.23
CA THR A 157 -13.74 -19.20 -32.21
C THR A 157 -15.16 -18.70 -32.48
N ASN A 158 -15.66 -18.87 -33.71
CA ASN A 158 -17.05 -18.57 -34.05
C ASN A 158 -17.57 -19.52 -35.14
N ASN A 159 -18.87 -19.47 -35.44
CA ASN A 159 -19.49 -20.37 -36.42
C ASN A 159 -19.03 -20.14 -37.87
N GLN A 160 -18.51 -18.96 -38.20
CA GLN A 160 -17.97 -18.63 -39.53
C GLN A 160 -16.51 -19.04 -39.71
N ARG A 161 -15.76 -19.16 -38.62
CA ARG A 161 -14.36 -19.57 -38.55
C ARG A 161 -14.18 -20.54 -37.37
N PRO A 162 -14.33 -21.85 -37.62
CA PRO A 162 -14.27 -22.86 -36.57
C PRO A 162 -12.85 -23.07 -36.04
N ASP A 163 -11.81 -22.72 -36.80
CA ASP A 163 -10.42 -22.80 -36.36
C ASP A 163 -10.12 -21.70 -35.32
N PRO A 164 -9.74 -22.05 -34.07
CA PRO A 164 -9.43 -21.08 -33.04
C PRO A 164 -8.23 -20.21 -33.44
N ARG A 165 -8.38 -18.89 -33.29
CA ARG A 165 -7.29 -17.93 -33.48
C ARG A 165 -6.89 -17.29 -32.17
N VAL A 166 -5.59 -17.01 -32.01
CA VAL A 166 -5.07 -16.29 -30.85
C VAL A 166 -4.80 -14.84 -31.24
N ASP A 167 -5.60 -13.94 -30.70
CA ASP A 167 -5.38 -12.50 -30.79
C ASP A 167 -4.49 -12.05 -29.62
N LYS A 168 -3.45 -11.28 -29.91
CA LYS A 168 -2.52 -10.76 -28.90
C LYS A 168 -2.71 -9.26 -28.78
N SER A 169 -3.02 -8.78 -27.59
CA SER A 169 -3.19 -7.35 -27.33
C SER A 169 -2.29 -6.88 -26.19
N ARG A 170 -2.02 -5.58 -26.15
CA ARG A 170 -1.45 -4.91 -24.98
C ARG A 170 -2.45 -3.86 -24.52
N MET A 171 -2.65 -3.82 -23.21
CA MET A 171 -3.63 -2.97 -22.57
C MET A 171 -2.97 -2.19 -21.45
N LYS A 172 -3.44 -0.96 -21.25
CA LYS A 172 -3.15 -0.13 -20.09
C LYS A 172 -4.47 0.09 -19.36
N VAL A 173 -4.53 -0.30 -18.10
CA VAL A 173 -5.74 -0.18 -17.27
C VAL A 173 -5.42 0.70 -16.07
N THR A 174 -6.24 1.71 -15.84
CA THR A 174 -6.23 2.50 -14.61
C THR A 174 -7.24 1.90 -13.64
N MET A 175 -6.76 1.34 -12.54
CA MET A 175 -7.58 0.84 -11.44
C MET A 175 -7.75 1.92 -10.38
N GLU A 176 -8.94 2.04 -9.82
CA GLU A 176 -9.30 2.97 -8.76
C GLU A 176 -9.90 2.21 -7.58
N LEU A 177 -9.49 2.54 -6.35
CA LEU A 177 -10.08 1.96 -5.14
C LEU A 177 -11.31 2.77 -4.75
N VAL A 178 -12.49 2.22 -5.00
CA VAL A 178 -13.80 2.85 -4.73
C VAL A 178 -14.52 2.01 -3.68
N ASP A 179 -14.88 2.61 -2.55
CA ASP A 179 -15.59 1.93 -1.45
C ASP A 179 -14.94 0.60 -1.02
N GLY A 180 -13.61 0.57 -0.99
CA GLY A 180 -12.82 -0.61 -0.62
C GLY A 180 -12.70 -1.68 -1.71
N ARG A 181 -13.21 -1.43 -2.93
CA ARG A 181 -13.11 -2.33 -4.08
C ARG A 181 -12.25 -1.71 -5.18
N TRP A 182 -11.35 -2.50 -5.75
CA TRP A 182 -10.63 -2.10 -6.96
C TRP A 182 -11.53 -2.25 -8.18
N LEU A 183 -11.74 -1.15 -8.90
CA LEU A 183 -12.55 -1.08 -10.12
C LEU A 183 -11.73 -0.48 -11.27
N GLY A 184 -11.92 -0.96 -12.49
CA GLY A 184 -11.29 -0.37 -13.67
C GLY A 184 -11.97 0.94 -14.04
N GLY A 185 -11.25 2.06 -13.96
CA GLY A 185 -11.75 3.38 -14.34
C GLY A 185 -11.54 3.72 -15.81
N LYS A 186 -10.45 3.22 -16.41
CA LYS A 186 -10.09 3.47 -17.81
C LYS A 186 -9.28 2.32 -18.38
N LEU A 187 -9.53 1.98 -19.65
CA LEU A 187 -8.78 0.99 -20.42
C LEU A 187 -8.35 1.59 -21.76
N GLU A 188 -7.10 1.37 -22.13
CA GLU A 188 -6.53 1.81 -23.41
C GLU A 188 -5.74 0.66 -24.04
N TYR A 189 -5.80 0.52 -25.36
CA TYR A 189 -4.89 -0.35 -26.12
C TYR A 189 -3.58 0.39 -26.40
N VAL A 190 -2.44 -0.30 -26.26
CA VAL A 190 -1.09 0.27 -26.42
C VAL A 190 -0.21 -0.50 -27.39
#